data_AF-A0A813M8B0-F1
#
_entry.id   AF-A0A813M8B0-F1
#
_cell.length_a   1.000
_cell.length_b   1.000
_cell.length_c   1.000
_cell.angle_alpha   90.00
_cell.angle_beta   90.00
_cell.angle_gamma   90.00
#
_symmetry.space_group_name_H-M   'P 1'
#
loop_
_entity.id
_entity.type
_entity.pdbx_description
1 polymer ?
#
loop_
_entity_poly.entity_id
_entity_poly.type
_entity_poly.pdbx_seq_one_letter_code
_entity_poly.pdbx_strand_id
1 'polypeptide(L)'
;MARPAHMASGDEVTALMKARQWEKPEQWTMTVQHWVDIVGACTETPQYKSVMEQKKTVNMHDVCRLFVKPWSEGTGCSLAVLMSREVVCNAQLMVSHCWGEDVSETKESLLQHAVRHELPMTVPIWFCVFSNYQPEDGVGPKLEHQLALEPFASVIRNPSLKAANGGHGMVALHTTTDDLYSRLWCVHEVERAIVEEDVEIKASMSQKYIDLMVGRVEQFLGLGATLNDCFRAAGVQVQTAKARCSSKDDEEKLVKLILQQGNGFDGLDKVVEDFRREQLPDIIF
;
A
#
# COMPACT_ATOMS: atom_id res chain seq x y z
N MET A 1 17.13 -15.20 -12.71
CA MET A 1 15.70 -14.92 -12.47
C MET A 1 15.28 -13.82 -13.42
N ALA A 2 14.10 -13.91 -14.02
CA ALA A 2 13.61 -12.83 -14.88
C ALA A 2 13.28 -11.61 -14.01
N ARG A 3 14.05 -10.54 -14.18
CA ARG A 3 13.80 -9.20 -13.61
C ARG A 3 13.21 -8.33 -14.73
N PRO A 4 12.47 -7.24 -14.43
CA PRO A 4 12.06 -6.29 -15.47
C PRO A 4 13.28 -5.81 -16.27
N ALA A 5 13.19 -5.81 -17.60
CA ALA A 5 14.33 -5.60 -18.49
C ALA A 5 14.98 -4.20 -18.36
N HIS A 6 14.22 -3.20 -17.90
CA HIS A 6 14.68 -1.83 -17.75
C HIS A 6 15.14 -1.49 -16.32
N MET A 7 14.98 -2.42 -15.37
CA MET A 7 15.44 -2.24 -14.00
C MET A 7 16.98 -2.23 -13.95
N ALA A 8 17.56 -1.26 -13.24
CA ALA A 8 19.02 -1.18 -13.11
C ALA A 8 19.62 -2.46 -12.52
N SER A 9 20.68 -2.96 -13.13
CA SER A 9 21.55 -3.97 -12.52
C SER A 9 22.52 -3.33 -11.51
N GLY A 10 23.20 -4.15 -10.71
CA GLY A 10 24.09 -3.66 -9.65
C GLY A 10 25.26 -2.80 -10.15
N ASP A 11 25.74 -3.06 -11.37
CA ASP A 11 26.77 -2.29 -12.07
C ASP A 11 26.25 -0.97 -12.67
N GLU A 12 24.92 -0.83 -12.84
CA GLU A 12 24.29 0.42 -13.27
C GLU A 12 23.93 1.35 -12.10
N VAL A 13 24.09 0.91 -10.84
CA VAL A 13 23.73 1.71 -9.67
C VAL A 13 24.72 2.85 -9.47
N THR A 14 24.23 4.09 -9.60
CA THR A 14 25.05 5.29 -9.43
C THR A 14 25.06 5.79 -7.98
N ALA A 15 26.01 6.68 -7.66
CA ALA A 15 26.07 7.31 -6.35
C ALA A 15 24.80 8.13 -6.03
N LEU A 16 24.19 8.74 -7.05
CA LEU A 16 22.93 9.48 -6.93
C LEU A 16 21.78 8.56 -6.50
N MET A 17 21.68 7.38 -7.12
CA MET A 17 20.66 6.38 -6.78
C MET A 17 20.80 5.94 -5.32
N LYS A 18 22.02 5.65 -4.87
CA LYS A 18 22.29 5.28 -3.48
C LYS A 18 21.93 6.41 -2.53
N ALA A 19 22.43 7.62 -2.75
CA ALA A 19 22.19 8.77 -1.89
C ALA A 19 20.68 9.04 -1.71
N ARG A 20 19.90 8.93 -2.79
CA ARG A 20 18.45 9.09 -2.74
C ARG A 20 17.78 8.18 -1.71
N GLN A 21 18.21 6.92 -1.60
CA GLN A 21 17.66 5.95 -0.65
C GLN A 21 17.90 6.33 0.83
N TRP A 22 18.86 7.22 1.12
CA TRP A 22 19.23 7.62 2.49
C TRP A 22 18.56 8.91 2.98
N GLU A 23 18.00 9.72 2.09
CA GLU A 23 17.68 11.11 2.45
C GLU A 23 16.19 11.45 2.34
N LYS A 24 15.54 11.07 1.24
CA LYS A 24 14.24 11.63 0.85
C LYS A 24 13.21 10.55 0.56
N PRO A 25 12.48 10.06 1.58
CA PRO A 25 11.49 9.01 1.42
C PRO A 25 10.43 9.26 0.35
N GLU A 26 10.01 10.51 0.22
CA GLU A 26 9.07 10.96 -0.80
C GLU A 26 9.58 10.75 -2.23
N GLN A 27 10.88 10.52 -2.42
CA GLN A 27 11.54 10.29 -3.71
C GLN A 27 11.90 8.82 -3.95
N TRP A 28 11.54 7.91 -3.05
CA TRP A 28 11.72 6.47 -3.21
C TRP A 28 10.59 5.89 -4.06
N THR A 29 10.43 6.44 -5.26
CA THR A 29 9.22 6.26 -6.07
C THR A 29 9.49 5.44 -7.31
N MET A 30 8.41 4.88 -7.83
CA MET A 30 8.35 4.28 -9.16
C MET A 30 7.03 4.68 -9.81
N THR A 31 6.86 4.47 -11.11
CA THR A 31 5.58 4.73 -11.75
C THR A 31 4.59 3.58 -11.51
N VAL A 32 3.29 3.80 -11.74
CA VAL A 32 2.30 2.71 -11.76
C VAL A 32 2.73 1.62 -12.76
N GLN A 33 3.27 1.99 -13.93
CA GLN A 33 3.78 1.03 -14.90
C GLN A 33 4.94 0.20 -14.35
N HIS A 34 5.92 0.81 -13.69
CA HIS A 34 7.02 0.08 -13.06
C HIS A 34 6.52 -0.95 -12.04
N TRP A 35 5.52 -0.58 -11.24
CA TRP A 35 4.90 -1.50 -10.28
C TRP A 35 4.26 -2.70 -11.00
N VAL A 36 3.51 -2.44 -12.08
CA VAL A 36 2.89 -3.49 -12.92
C VAL A 36 3.94 -4.41 -13.54
N ASP A 37 5.06 -3.86 -14.00
CA ASP A 37 6.16 -4.60 -14.62
C ASP A 37 6.90 -5.48 -13.61
N ILE A 38 7.13 -4.98 -12.38
CA ILE A 38 7.68 -5.80 -11.29
C ILE A 38 6.77 -6.99 -11.01
N VAL A 39 5.48 -6.75 -10.80
CA VAL A 39 4.53 -7.83 -10.48
C VAL A 39 4.40 -8.81 -11.65
N GLY A 40 4.34 -8.32 -12.89
CA GLY A 40 4.33 -9.16 -14.09
C GLY A 40 5.58 -10.03 -14.21
N ALA A 41 6.77 -9.48 -13.93
CA ALA A 41 7.99 -10.26 -13.92
C ALA A 41 7.98 -11.34 -12.82
N CYS A 42 7.45 -11.03 -11.63
CA CYS A 42 7.30 -12.00 -10.54
C CYS A 42 6.39 -13.17 -10.94
N THR A 43 5.20 -12.88 -11.50
CA THR A 43 4.18 -13.88 -11.82
C THR A 43 4.63 -14.91 -12.85
N GLU A 44 5.57 -14.55 -13.71
CA GLU A 44 6.09 -15.46 -14.72
C GLU A 44 7.11 -16.48 -14.20
N THR A 45 7.65 -16.27 -12.99
CA THR A 45 8.68 -17.13 -12.43
C THR A 45 8.13 -18.48 -11.92
N PRO A 46 8.92 -19.57 -11.99
CA PRO A 46 8.56 -20.85 -11.36
C PRO A 46 8.34 -20.75 -9.86
N GLN A 47 9.09 -19.87 -9.16
CA GLN A 47 8.98 -19.66 -7.72
C GLN A 47 7.60 -19.10 -7.34
N TYR A 48 7.11 -18.10 -8.07
CA TYR A 48 5.77 -17.56 -7.86
C TYR A 48 4.70 -18.61 -8.11
N LYS A 49 4.78 -19.31 -9.25
CA LYS A 49 3.84 -20.37 -9.65
C LYS A 49 3.79 -21.48 -8.59
N SER A 50 4.93 -21.87 -8.03
CA SER A 50 5.01 -22.86 -6.96
C SER A 50 4.32 -22.41 -5.66
N VAL A 51 4.51 -21.16 -5.22
CA VAL A 51 3.79 -20.64 -4.04
C VAL A 51 2.29 -20.57 -4.31
N MET A 52 1.89 -20.10 -5.49
CA MET A 52 0.49 -20.05 -5.89
C MET A 52 -0.16 -21.44 -5.89
N GLU A 53 0.53 -22.48 -6.38
CA GLU A 53 0.03 -23.85 -6.34
C GLU A 53 -0.19 -24.37 -4.92
N GLN A 54 0.72 -24.03 -3.99
CA GLN A 54 0.71 -24.50 -2.61
C GLN A 54 -0.27 -23.73 -1.71
N LYS A 55 -0.23 -22.39 -1.74
CA LYS A 55 -0.98 -21.51 -0.84
C LYS A 55 -2.28 -20.97 -1.45
N LYS A 56 -2.47 -21.13 -2.77
CA LYS A 56 -3.57 -20.54 -3.56
C LYS A 56 -3.60 -19.01 -3.62
N THR A 57 -2.62 -18.37 -3.00
CA THR A 57 -2.44 -16.91 -2.94
C THR A 57 -0.94 -16.63 -2.85
N VAL A 58 -0.51 -15.46 -3.31
CA VAL A 58 0.86 -14.97 -3.12
C VAL A 58 0.74 -13.59 -2.52
N ASN A 59 1.29 -13.39 -1.33
CA ASN A 59 1.23 -12.09 -0.65
C ASN A 59 2.55 -11.32 -0.75
N MET A 60 2.57 -10.10 -0.21
CA MET A 60 3.77 -9.26 -0.29
C MET A 60 4.92 -9.76 0.59
N HIS A 61 4.66 -10.56 1.63
CA HIS A 61 5.74 -11.27 2.33
C HIS A 61 6.46 -12.25 1.41
N ASP A 62 5.70 -13.02 0.62
CA ASP A 62 6.27 -13.94 -0.37
C ASP A 62 7.02 -13.18 -1.48
N VAL A 63 6.44 -12.11 -2.01
CA VAL A 63 7.11 -11.26 -3.03
C VAL A 63 8.38 -10.63 -2.49
N CYS A 64 8.34 -10.12 -1.25
CA CYS A 64 9.49 -9.52 -0.60
C CYS A 64 10.65 -10.51 -0.49
N ARG A 65 10.37 -11.71 0.02
CA ARG A 65 11.35 -12.77 0.23
C ARG A 65 11.90 -13.34 -1.08
N LEU A 66 11.03 -13.57 -2.08
CA LEU A 66 11.41 -14.27 -3.32
C LEU A 66 12.03 -13.35 -4.37
N PHE A 67 11.67 -12.07 -4.37
CA PHE A 67 12.03 -11.15 -5.46
C PHE A 67 12.63 -9.85 -4.94
N VAL A 68 11.95 -9.12 -4.05
CA VAL A 68 12.42 -7.79 -3.62
C VAL A 68 13.80 -7.85 -2.99
N LYS A 69 14.00 -8.70 -1.98
CA LYS A 69 15.31 -8.85 -1.35
C LYS A 69 16.36 -9.36 -2.34
N PRO A 70 16.17 -10.50 -3.06
CA PRO A 70 17.18 -10.98 -3.99
C PRO A 70 17.52 -10.03 -5.15
N TRP A 71 16.58 -9.21 -5.60
CA TRP A 71 16.82 -8.30 -6.73
C TRP A 71 17.48 -6.98 -6.33
N SER A 72 17.38 -6.58 -5.06
CA SER A 72 17.96 -5.36 -4.50
C SER A 72 19.19 -5.59 -3.61
N GLU A 73 19.47 -6.84 -3.24
CA GLU A 73 20.67 -7.21 -2.49
C GLU A 73 21.95 -6.71 -3.19
N GLY A 74 22.87 -6.16 -2.40
CA GLY A 74 24.14 -5.61 -2.85
C GLY A 74 24.05 -4.26 -3.55
N THR A 75 22.85 -3.74 -3.80
CA THR A 75 22.67 -2.47 -4.55
C THR A 75 22.66 -1.24 -3.65
N GLY A 76 22.19 -1.39 -2.41
CA GLY A 76 21.88 -0.27 -1.51
C GLY A 76 20.67 0.58 -1.94
N CYS A 77 19.88 0.12 -2.91
CA CYS A 77 18.73 0.81 -3.48
C CYS A 77 17.48 -0.08 -3.41
N SER A 78 16.31 0.48 -3.08
CA SER A 78 15.05 -0.26 -3.16
C SER A 78 14.67 -0.57 -4.61
N LEU A 79 13.69 -1.47 -4.82
CA LEU A 79 13.19 -1.72 -6.17
C LEU A 79 12.64 -0.46 -6.83
N ALA A 80 12.00 0.42 -6.07
CA ALA A 80 11.51 1.69 -6.59
C ALA A 80 12.64 2.52 -7.21
N VAL A 81 13.75 2.65 -6.47
CA VAL A 81 14.94 3.37 -6.94
C VAL A 81 15.61 2.66 -8.12
N LEU A 82 15.67 1.34 -8.13
CA LEU A 82 16.25 0.57 -9.25
C LEU A 82 15.42 0.68 -10.53
N MET A 83 14.10 0.79 -10.42
CA MET A 83 13.20 0.98 -11.56
C MET A 83 13.23 2.42 -12.08
N SER A 84 13.22 3.42 -11.19
CA SER A 84 13.27 4.83 -11.60
C SER A 84 14.68 5.32 -11.96
N ARG A 85 15.73 4.54 -11.64
CA ARG A 85 17.13 4.85 -11.96
C ARG A 85 17.51 6.24 -11.44
N GLU A 86 17.97 7.14 -12.30
CA GLU A 86 18.32 8.52 -11.93
C GLU A 86 17.14 9.51 -12.00
N VAL A 87 15.95 9.04 -12.41
CA VAL A 87 14.76 9.89 -12.44
C VAL A 87 14.29 10.13 -11.01
N VAL A 88 14.43 11.37 -10.54
CA VAL A 88 14.01 11.81 -9.21
C VAL A 88 12.67 12.51 -9.31
N CYS A 89 11.63 11.91 -8.71
CA CYS A 89 10.31 12.51 -8.60
C CYS A 89 9.72 12.24 -7.21
N ASN A 90 9.03 13.24 -6.66
CA ASN A 90 8.28 13.04 -5.45
C ASN A 90 7.01 12.21 -5.74
N ALA A 91 6.53 11.48 -4.75
CA ALA A 91 5.29 10.72 -4.87
C ALA A 91 4.10 11.64 -5.17
N GLN A 92 3.32 11.29 -6.17
CA GLN A 92 2.04 11.92 -6.46
C GLN A 92 0.87 11.07 -5.97
N LEU A 93 1.08 9.78 -5.71
CA LEU A 93 0.10 8.89 -5.09
C LEU A 93 0.79 8.04 -4.02
N MET A 94 0.21 7.99 -2.83
CA MET A 94 0.60 7.03 -1.80
C MET A 94 -0.33 5.83 -1.85
N VAL A 95 0.22 4.63 -1.90
CA VAL A 95 -0.55 3.39 -1.94
C VAL A 95 -0.39 2.66 -0.60
N SER A 96 -1.42 2.79 0.24
CA SER A 96 -1.52 2.07 1.52
C SER A 96 -2.03 0.66 1.27
N HIS A 97 -1.32 -0.33 1.79
CA HIS A 97 -1.61 -1.76 1.59
C HIS A 97 -1.12 -2.58 2.79
N CYS A 98 -1.65 -3.78 2.99
CA CYS A 98 -1.13 -4.74 3.96
C CYS A 98 -0.23 -5.79 3.29
N TRP A 99 0.76 -6.31 4.03
CA TRP A 99 1.69 -7.29 3.49
C TRP A 99 1.07 -8.70 3.30
N GLY A 100 -0.04 -8.99 4.00
CA GLY A 100 -0.79 -10.24 3.85
C GLY A 100 -1.75 -10.26 2.65
N GLU A 101 -1.92 -9.13 1.97
CA GLU A 101 -2.78 -9.01 0.80
C GLU A 101 -2.28 -9.80 -0.41
N ASP A 102 -3.20 -10.41 -1.15
CA ASP A 102 -2.89 -11.12 -2.39
C ASP A 102 -2.39 -10.13 -3.44
N VAL A 103 -1.25 -10.44 -4.04
CA VAL A 103 -0.56 -9.57 -4.99
C VAL A 103 -1.37 -9.37 -6.27
N SER A 104 -2.11 -10.39 -6.71
CA SER A 104 -2.96 -10.30 -7.90
C SER A 104 -4.15 -9.40 -7.64
N GLU A 105 -4.81 -9.55 -6.50
CA GLU A 105 -5.90 -8.67 -6.07
C GLU A 105 -5.40 -7.23 -5.87
N THR A 106 -4.23 -7.04 -5.24
CA THR A 106 -3.60 -5.71 -5.07
C THR A 106 -3.35 -5.04 -6.42
N LYS A 107 -2.86 -5.81 -7.41
CA LYS A 107 -2.63 -5.32 -8.78
C LYS A 107 -3.94 -4.92 -9.45
N GLU A 108 -4.97 -5.75 -9.32
CA GLU A 108 -6.29 -5.47 -9.85
C GLU A 108 -6.84 -4.17 -9.25
N SER A 109 -6.84 -4.02 -7.92
CA SER A 109 -7.32 -2.82 -7.23
C SER A 109 -6.58 -1.57 -7.69
N LEU A 110 -5.24 -1.60 -7.71
CA LEU A 110 -4.46 -0.43 -8.15
C LEU A 110 -4.76 -0.03 -9.60
N LEU A 111 -4.92 -1.02 -10.51
CA LEU A 111 -5.27 -0.75 -11.91
C LEU A 111 -6.71 -0.22 -12.06
N GLN A 112 -7.66 -0.78 -11.30
CA GLN A 112 -9.04 -0.27 -11.28
C GLN A 112 -9.10 1.16 -10.76
N HIS A 113 -8.32 1.48 -9.71
CA HIS A 113 -8.17 2.85 -9.21
C HIS A 113 -7.61 3.78 -10.30
N ALA A 114 -6.54 3.35 -10.98
CA ALA A 114 -5.94 4.13 -12.06
C ALA A 114 -6.95 4.41 -13.20
N VAL A 115 -7.74 3.40 -13.61
CA VAL A 115 -8.78 3.57 -14.63
C VAL A 115 -9.88 4.51 -14.15
N ARG A 116 -10.42 4.29 -12.94
CA ARG A 116 -11.55 5.07 -12.42
C ARG A 116 -11.22 6.56 -12.24
N HIS A 117 -9.97 6.88 -11.89
CA HIS A 117 -9.53 8.24 -11.66
C HIS A 117 -8.65 8.79 -12.79
N GLU A 118 -8.66 8.12 -13.95
CA GLU A 118 -7.92 8.54 -15.15
C GLU A 118 -6.42 8.81 -14.89
N LEU A 119 -5.81 8.03 -13.99
CA LEU A 119 -4.43 8.20 -13.59
C LEU A 119 -3.50 7.74 -14.72
N PRO A 120 -2.56 8.58 -15.18
CA PRO A 120 -1.52 8.13 -16.10
C PRO A 120 -0.68 7.01 -15.49
N MET A 121 -0.31 6.02 -16.29
CA MET A 121 0.59 4.94 -15.84
C MET A 121 2.00 5.44 -15.46
N THR A 122 2.31 6.69 -15.80
CA THR A 122 3.56 7.39 -15.46
C THR A 122 3.51 8.09 -14.09
N VAL A 123 2.36 8.10 -13.39
CA VAL A 123 2.24 8.70 -12.05
C VAL A 123 3.24 8.06 -11.09
N PRO A 124 4.10 8.85 -10.43
CA PRO A 124 5.00 8.36 -9.39
C PRO A 124 4.20 7.96 -8.14
N ILE A 125 4.33 6.69 -7.76
CA ILE A 125 3.71 6.11 -6.58
C ILE A 125 4.76 5.78 -5.52
N TRP A 126 4.33 5.84 -4.27
CA TRP A 126 5.05 5.28 -3.13
C TRP A 126 4.29 4.04 -2.62
N PHE A 127 4.99 2.90 -2.60
CA PHE A 127 4.45 1.59 -2.21
C PHE A 127 5.44 0.89 -1.27
N CYS A 128 5.09 0.71 0.01
CA CYS A 128 6.08 0.51 1.08
C CYS A 128 7.04 -0.67 0.85
N VAL A 129 6.56 -1.81 0.35
CA VAL A 129 7.37 -3.02 0.12
C VAL A 129 8.48 -2.77 -0.90
N PHE A 130 8.19 -1.98 -1.93
CA PHE A 130 9.14 -1.72 -3.02
C PHE A 130 9.93 -0.43 -2.84
N SER A 131 9.44 0.51 -2.04
CA SER A 131 10.04 1.84 -1.83
C SER A 131 11.14 1.81 -0.76
N ASN A 132 10.94 0.99 0.28
CA ASN A 132 11.96 0.78 1.30
C ASN A 132 12.99 -0.26 0.84
N TYR A 133 14.24 -0.07 1.24
CA TYR A 133 15.30 -1.06 1.09
C TYR A 133 15.10 -2.21 2.07
N GLN A 134 14.74 -3.39 1.54
CA GLN A 134 14.38 -4.60 2.31
C GLN A 134 15.52 -5.59 2.64
N PRO A 135 16.66 -5.65 1.90
CA PRO A 135 17.67 -6.68 2.12
C PRO A 135 18.31 -6.73 3.52
N GLU A 136 18.58 -5.57 4.14
CA GLU A 136 19.32 -5.47 5.41
C GLU A 136 20.72 -6.12 5.37
N ASP A 137 21.36 -6.12 4.20
CA ASP A 137 22.66 -6.75 3.91
C ASP A 137 23.88 -5.88 4.27
N GLY A 138 23.66 -4.69 4.83
CA GLY A 138 24.71 -3.73 5.19
C GLY A 138 25.21 -2.83 4.06
N VAL A 139 24.68 -2.96 2.84
CA VAL A 139 25.05 -2.09 1.71
C VAL A 139 24.17 -0.85 1.63
N GLY A 140 22.87 -1.00 1.88
CA GLY A 140 21.90 0.10 1.97
C GLY A 140 21.54 0.48 3.41
N PRO A 141 20.59 1.41 3.58
CA PRO A 141 20.14 1.81 4.92
C PRO A 141 19.41 0.66 5.61
N LYS A 142 19.66 0.51 6.92
CA LYS A 142 18.89 -0.39 7.78
C LYS A 142 17.43 0.06 7.85
N LEU A 143 16.52 -0.87 8.13
CA LEU A 143 15.10 -0.53 8.28
C LEU A 143 14.89 0.52 9.38
N GLU A 144 15.57 0.40 10.51
CA GLU A 144 15.53 1.39 11.61
C GLU A 144 15.90 2.80 11.12
N HIS A 145 16.95 2.93 10.32
CA HIS A 145 17.36 4.21 9.76
C HIS A 145 16.30 4.78 8.81
N GLN A 146 15.73 3.94 7.94
CA GLN A 146 14.66 4.35 7.04
C GLN A 146 13.41 4.81 7.80
N LEU A 147 13.01 4.08 8.85
CA LEU A 147 11.87 4.44 9.69
C LEU A 147 12.11 5.73 10.49
N ALA A 148 13.35 6.02 10.87
CA ALA A 148 13.72 7.28 11.53
C ALA A 148 13.53 8.50 10.62
N LEU A 149 13.46 8.32 9.29
CA LEU A 149 13.10 9.36 8.32
C LEU A 149 11.58 9.57 8.21
N GLU A 150 10.79 8.85 9.01
CA GLU A 150 9.32 8.88 9.02
C GLU A 150 8.73 8.76 7.59
N PRO A 151 9.06 7.69 6.83
CA PRO A 151 8.89 7.68 5.38
C PRO A 151 7.43 7.87 4.95
N PHE A 152 6.50 7.27 5.70
CA PHE A 152 5.06 7.45 5.51
C PHE A 152 4.64 8.90 5.71
N ALA A 153 5.02 9.51 6.83
CA ALA A 153 4.65 10.89 7.14
C ALA A 153 5.33 11.89 6.17
N SER A 154 6.57 11.64 5.75
CA SER A 154 7.28 12.46 4.76
C SER A 154 6.54 12.48 3.42
N VAL A 155 6.09 11.31 2.95
CA VAL A 155 5.29 11.17 1.73
C VAL A 155 3.96 11.89 1.84
N ILE A 156 3.19 11.65 2.91
CA ILE A 156 1.85 12.23 3.11
C ILE A 156 1.91 13.75 3.19
N ARG A 157 2.88 14.31 3.90
CA ARG A 157 3.07 15.77 4.04
C ARG A 157 3.56 16.44 2.76
N ASN A 158 4.07 15.68 1.79
CA ASN A 158 4.71 16.27 0.63
C ASN A 158 3.68 17.03 -0.23
N PRO A 159 3.95 18.28 -0.63
CA PRO A 159 3.04 19.03 -1.48
C PRO A 159 2.67 18.31 -2.79
N SER A 160 3.54 17.48 -3.35
CA SER A 160 3.26 16.74 -4.60
C SER A 160 2.13 15.73 -4.48
N LEU A 161 1.74 15.35 -3.26
CA LEU A 161 0.62 14.44 -3.03
C LEU A 161 -0.75 15.14 -3.11
N LYS A 162 -0.76 16.47 -2.94
CA LYS A 162 -1.98 17.28 -2.84
C LYS A 162 -2.57 17.57 -4.21
N ALA A 163 -3.90 17.55 -4.32
CA ALA A 163 -4.62 17.79 -5.57
C ALA A 163 -4.26 19.15 -6.21
N ALA A 164 -4.07 20.19 -5.38
CA ALA A 164 -3.67 21.52 -5.83
C ALA A 164 -2.33 21.56 -6.59
N ASN A 165 -1.46 20.57 -6.39
CA ASN A 165 -0.16 20.44 -7.04
C ASN A 165 -0.12 19.31 -8.08
N GLY A 166 -1.28 18.84 -8.53
CA GLY A 166 -1.39 17.71 -9.45
C GLY A 166 -1.11 16.35 -8.81
N GLY A 167 -1.17 16.26 -7.48
CA GLY A 167 -1.16 15.01 -6.75
C GLY A 167 -2.51 14.30 -6.77
N HIS A 168 -2.49 13.03 -6.38
CA HIS A 168 -3.64 12.12 -6.39
C HIS A 168 -3.96 11.58 -5.00
N GLY A 169 -3.36 12.14 -3.95
CA GLY A 169 -3.64 11.79 -2.56
C GLY A 169 -3.13 10.41 -2.16
N MET A 170 -3.94 9.72 -1.37
CA MET A 170 -3.68 8.37 -0.89
C MET A 170 -4.80 7.42 -1.33
N VAL A 171 -4.43 6.22 -1.75
CA VAL A 171 -5.37 5.11 -1.97
C VAL A 171 -5.07 3.97 -0.99
N ALA A 172 -6.10 3.54 -0.27
CA ALA A 172 -6.10 2.32 0.53
C ALA A 172 -6.62 1.16 -0.32
N LEU A 173 -5.77 0.17 -0.57
CA LEU A 173 -6.15 -1.04 -1.31
C LEU A 173 -6.80 -2.05 -0.35
N HIS A 174 -7.79 -2.79 -0.83
CA HIS A 174 -8.45 -3.87 -0.09
C HIS A 174 -8.52 -5.15 -0.91
N THR A 175 -8.09 -6.24 -0.30
CA THR A 175 -8.13 -7.58 -0.88
C THR A 175 -8.80 -8.57 0.06
N THR A 176 -9.14 -9.76 -0.43
CA THR A 176 -9.84 -10.78 0.39
C THR A 176 -8.96 -11.52 1.40
N THR A 177 -7.63 -11.40 1.34
CA THR A 177 -6.74 -12.26 2.14
C THR A 177 -6.27 -11.63 3.44
N ASP A 178 -6.32 -10.31 3.56
CA ASP A 178 -5.98 -9.59 4.79
C ASP A 178 -6.70 -8.24 4.86
N ASP A 179 -7.02 -7.79 6.07
CA ASP A 179 -7.62 -6.47 6.28
C ASP A 179 -6.52 -5.46 6.61
N LEU A 180 -6.40 -4.43 5.78
CA LEU A 180 -5.51 -3.29 5.96
C LEU A 180 -5.59 -2.72 7.40
N TYR A 181 -6.79 -2.62 7.97
CA TYR A 181 -7.02 -1.99 9.27
C TYR A 181 -6.80 -2.93 10.46
N SER A 182 -6.34 -4.16 10.20
CA SER A 182 -5.76 -5.01 11.25
C SER A 182 -4.34 -4.57 11.63
N ARG A 183 -3.69 -3.74 10.81
CA ARG A 183 -2.31 -3.25 10.97
C ARG A 183 -2.30 -1.81 11.46
N LEU A 184 -1.72 -1.58 12.63
CA LEU A 184 -1.76 -0.24 13.24
C LEU A 184 -0.97 0.81 12.44
N TRP A 185 0.09 0.40 11.74
CA TRP A 185 0.80 1.26 10.80
C TRP A 185 -0.12 1.81 9.69
N CYS A 186 -0.93 0.95 9.07
CA CYS A 186 -1.85 1.36 8.00
C CYS A 186 -3.00 2.24 8.54
N VAL A 187 -3.46 1.99 9.77
CA VAL A 187 -4.39 2.89 10.46
C VAL A 187 -3.78 4.28 10.66
N HIS A 188 -2.50 4.32 11.08
CA HIS A 188 -1.79 5.58 11.25
C HIS A 188 -1.56 6.31 9.92
N GLU A 189 -1.32 5.61 8.81
CA GLU A 189 -1.23 6.21 7.47
C GLU A 189 -2.52 6.97 7.10
N VAL A 190 -3.68 6.33 7.31
CA VAL A 190 -4.99 6.97 7.10
C VAL A 190 -5.18 8.16 8.03
N GLU A 191 -4.85 8.01 9.31
CA GLU A 191 -4.95 9.09 10.28
C GLU A 191 -4.09 10.30 9.89
N ARG A 192 -2.83 10.07 9.51
CA ARG A 192 -1.94 11.12 9.01
C ARG A 192 -2.51 11.80 7.78
N ALA A 193 -3.05 11.05 6.83
CA ALA A 193 -3.63 11.63 5.63
C ALA A 193 -4.88 12.48 5.93
N ILE A 194 -5.71 12.10 6.91
CA ILE A 194 -6.92 12.85 7.28
C ILE A 194 -6.58 14.23 7.86
N VAL A 195 -5.50 14.31 8.66
CA VAL A 195 -5.11 15.57 9.31
C VAL A 195 -4.35 16.52 8.38
N GLU A 196 -3.86 16.03 7.24
CA GLU A 196 -3.17 16.84 6.25
C GLU A 196 -4.18 17.49 5.29
N GLU A 197 -4.15 18.83 5.23
CA GLU A 197 -5.02 19.60 4.34
C GLU A 197 -4.74 19.23 2.86
N ASP A 198 -5.81 19.09 2.08
CA ASP A 198 -5.80 18.78 0.64
C ASP A 198 -5.17 17.43 0.25
N VAL A 199 -5.04 16.48 1.19
CA VAL A 199 -4.74 15.08 0.87
C VAL A 199 -6.05 14.29 0.77
N GLU A 200 -6.45 13.98 -0.46
CA GLU A 200 -7.63 13.15 -0.71
C GLU A 200 -7.33 11.68 -0.35
N ILE A 201 -8.26 11.02 0.35
CA ILE A 201 -8.15 9.61 0.70
C ILE A 201 -9.24 8.84 -0.02
N LYS A 202 -8.84 7.81 -0.74
CA LYS A 202 -9.74 6.91 -1.48
C LYS A 202 -9.52 5.48 -1.06
N ALA A 203 -10.53 4.65 -1.27
CA ALA A 203 -10.34 3.20 -1.31
C ALA A 203 -10.34 2.67 -2.74
N SER A 204 -9.73 1.50 -2.91
CA SER A 204 -9.94 0.67 -4.08
C SER A 204 -9.92 -0.79 -3.68
N MET A 205 -10.93 -1.52 -4.12
CA MET A 205 -11.16 -2.91 -3.72
C MET A 205 -10.97 -3.82 -4.92
N SER A 206 -10.45 -5.03 -4.72
CA SER A 206 -10.46 -6.05 -5.77
C SER A 206 -11.90 -6.45 -6.11
N GLN A 207 -12.16 -6.93 -7.33
CA GLN A 207 -13.52 -7.34 -7.69
C GLN A 207 -14.02 -8.47 -6.77
N LYS A 208 -13.11 -9.40 -6.45
CA LYS A 208 -13.38 -10.51 -5.55
C LYS A 208 -13.73 -10.03 -4.13
N TYR A 209 -13.12 -8.94 -3.65
CA TYR A 209 -13.47 -8.33 -2.37
C TYR A 209 -14.87 -7.71 -2.41
N ILE A 210 -15.19 -6.96 -3.47
CA ILE A 210 -16.52 -6.39 -3.68
C ILE A 210 -17.57 -7.50 -3.71
N ASP A 211 -17.38 -8.56 -4.49
CA ASP A 211 -18.32 -9.68 -4.60
C ASP A 211 -18.57 -10.34 -3.24
N LEU A 212 -17.53 -10.50 -2.43
CA LEU A 212 -17.64 -11.06 -1.08
C LEU A 212 -18.46 -10.16 -0.15
N MET A 213 -18.22 -8.84 -0.20
CA MET A 213 -18.99 -7.88 0.60
C MET A 213 -20.45 -7.83 0.17
N VAL A 214 -20.72 -7.73 -1.13
CA VAL A 214 -22.08 -7.72 -1.69
C VAL A 214 -22.83 -8.98 -1.31
N GLY A 215 -22.23 -10.16 -1.54
CA GLY A 215 -22.87 -11.44 -1.20
C GLY A 215 -23.16 -11.58 0.29
N ARG A 216 -22.31 -11.01 1.17
CA ARG A 216 -22.58 -10.95 2.61
C ARG A 216 -23.74 -10.04 2.94
N VAL A 217 -23.82 -8.86 2.33
CA VAL A 217 -24.93 -7.94 2.54
C VAL A 217 -26.26 -8.58 2.08
N GLU A 218 -26.30 -9.13 0.87
CA GLU A 218 -27.49 -9.79 0.32
C GLU A 218 -27.94 -10.96 1.19
N GLN A 219 -27.00 -11.78 1.67
CA GLN A 219 -27.30 -12.90 2.57
C GLN A 219 -28.00 -12.44 3.85
N PHE A 220 -27.51 -11.38 4.50
CA PHE A 220 -28.07 -10.89 5.77
C PHE A 220 -29.39 -10.16 5.57
N LEU A 221 -29.53 -9.38 4.49
CA LEU A 221 -30.80 -8.76 4.11
C LEU A 221 -31.89 -9.81 3.84
N GLY A 222 -31.55 -10.89 3.15
CA GLY A 222 -32.47 -12.02 2.91
C GLY A 222 -32.94 -12.72 4.20
N LEU A 223 -32.22 -12.55 5.31
CA LEU A 223 -32.57 -13.04 6.65
C LEU A 223 -33.31 -12.00 7.51
N GLY A 224 -33.64 -10.83 6.95
CA GLY A 224 -34.35 -9.76 7.66
C GLY A 224 -33.47 -8.91 8.59
N ALA A 225 -32.14 -8.94 8.42
CA ALA A 225 -31.23 -8.07 9.16
C ALA A 225 -31.38 -6.60 8.74
N THR A 226 -30.97 -5.68 9.61
CA THR A 226 -30.89 -4.26 9.24
C THR A 226 -29.67 -4.00 8.36
N LEU A 227 -29.69 -2.92 7.57
CA LEU A 227 -28.54 -2.54 6.73
C LEU A 227 -27.26 -2.33 7.57
N ASN A 228 -27.40 -1.78 8.78
CA ASN A 228 -26.28 -1.60 9.70
C ASN A 228 -25.68 -2.95 10.16
N ASP A 229 -26.54 -3.94 10.44
CA ASP A 229 -26.06 -5.30 10.76
C ASP A 229 -25.36 -5.95 9.56
N CYS A 230 -25.85 -5.69 8.35
CA CYS A 230 -25.24 -6.16 7.11
C CYS A 230 -23.85 -5.55 6.89
N PHE A 231 -23.69 -4.24 7.07
CA PHE A 231 -22.40 -3.55 6.96
C PHE A 231 -21.39 -4.05 7.98
N ARG A 232 -21.82 -4.29 9.23
CA ARG A 232 -20.96 -4.92 10.23
C ARG A 232 -20.57 -6.34 9.83
N ALA A 233 -21.51 -7.14 9.32
CA ALA A 233 -21.26 -8.53 8.94
C ALA A 233 -20.38 -8.67 7.69
N ALA A 234 -20.49 -7.72 6.75
CA ALA A 234 -19.69 -7.67 5.53
C ALA A 234 -18.31 -7.03 5.74
N GLY A 235 -18.01 -6.54 6.95
CA GLY A 235 -16.74 -5.86 7.24
C GLY A 235 -16.64 -4.46 6.62
N VAL A 236 -17.77 -3.82 6.25
CA VAL A 236 -17.79 -2.41 5.87
C VAL A 236 -17.40 -1.55 7.07
N GLN A 237 -17.96 -1.87 8.23
CA GLN A 237 -17.60 -1.26 9.51
C GLN A 237 -16.32 -1.89 10.05
N VAL A 238 -15.44 -1.05 10.57
CA VAL A 238 -14.15 -1.47 11.15
C VAL A 238 -14.06 -1.09 12.61
N GLN A 239 -13.06 -1.65 13.28
CA GLN A 239 -12.68 -1.27 14.64
C GLN A 239 -11.16 -1.12 14.66
N THR A 240 -10.68 0.03 14.18
CA THR A 240 -9.25 0.34 14.02
C THR A 240 -8.49 0.29 15.34
N ALA A 241 -9.16 0.47 16.49
CA ALA A 241 -8.58 0.24 17.82
C ALA A 241 -8.13 -1.22 18.08
N LYS A 242 -8.62 -2.18 17.29
CA LYS A 242 -8.18 -3.58 17.33
C LYS A 242 -6.94 -3.87 16.49
N ALA A 243 -6.46 -2.88 15.73
CA ALA A 243 -5.24 -3.03 14.95
C ALA A 243 -4.03 -3.32 15.86
N ARG A 244 -3.02 -4.01 15.31
CA ARG A 244 -1.82 -4.41 16.05
C ARG A 244 -0.55 -4.06 15.30
N CYS A 245 0.55 -3.95 16.05
CA CYS A 245 1.90 -3.94 15.51
C CYS A 245 2.68 -5.17 16.02
N SER A 246 3.68 -5.62 15.27
CA SER A 246 4.60 -6.65 15.75
C SER A 246 5.59 -6.11 16.80
N SER A 247 5.82 -4.80 16.82
CA SER A 247 6.68 -4.11 17.79
C SER A 247 5.79 -3.42 18.82
N LYS A 248 6.01 -3.75 20.10
CA LYS A 248 5.27 -3.14 21.22
C LYS A 248 5.57 -1.63 21.33
N ASP A 249 6.82 -1.24 21.12
CA ASP A 249 7.24 0.16 21.20
C ASP A 249 6.57 0.99 20.10
N ASP A 250 6.46 0.43 18.89
CA ASP A 250 5.72 1.05 17.80
C ASP A 250 4.22 1.09 18.10
N GLU A 251 3.65 0.03 18.67
CA GLU A 251 2.23 -0.01 19.05
C GLU A 251 1.88 1.12 20.01
N GLU A 252 2.65 1.27 21.10
CA GLU A 252 2.44 2.34 22.08
C GLU A 252 2.60 3.74 21.46
N LYS A 253 3.64 3.93 20.63
CA LYS A 253 3.89 5.19 19.91
C LYS A 253 2.72 5.56 18.99
N LEU A 254 2.26 4.63 18.16
CA LEU A 254 1.21 4.86 17.18
C LEU A 254 -0.16 5.09 17.83
N VAL A 255 -0.51 4.30 18.85
CA VAL A 255 -1.74 4.53 19.63
C VAL A 255 -1.73 5.95 20.22
N LYS A 256 -0.61 6.38 20.80
CA LYS A 256 -0.49 7.73 21.35
C LYS A 256 -0.66 8.80 20.28
N LEU A 257 -0.05 8.62 19.11
CA LEU A 257 -0.18 9.57 17.99
C LEU A 257 -1.63 9.69 17.50
N ILE A 258 -2.33 8.56 17.35
CA ILE A 258 -3.73 8.51 16.93
C ILE A 258 -4.66 9.15 17.98
N LEU A 259 -4.43 8.90 19.27
CA LEU A 259 -5.24 9.49 20.34
C LEU A 259 -5.00 11.01 20.51
N GLN A 260 -3.83 11.50 20.10
CA GLN A 260 -3.46 12.91 20.21
C GLN A 260 -3.89 13.75 19.00
N GLN A 261 -4.25 13.12 17.88
CA GLN A 261 -4.54 13.80 16.63
C GLN A 261 -5.92 13.40 16.07
N GLY A 262 -6.63 14.39 15.53
CA GLY A 262 -7.96 14.19 14.93
C GLY A 262 -9.02 13.70 15.93
N ASN A 263 -9.87 12.80 15.45
CA ASN A 263 -11.05 12.28 16.16
C ASN A 263 -10.79 10.91 16.84
N GLY A 264 -9.52 10.50 16.98
CA GLY A 264 -9.15 9.18 17.50
C GLY A 264 -9.67 8.02 16.64
N PHE A 265 -9.73 6.82 17.22
CA PHE A 265 -10.14 5.60 16.51
C PHE A 265 -11.59 5.67 16.00
N ASP A 266 -12.53 6.26 16.74
CA ASP A 266 -13.93 6.35 16.30
C ASP A 266 -14.07 7.19 15.01
N GLY A 267 -13.29 8.27 14.89
CA GLY A 267 -13.24 9.07 13.68
C GLY A 267 -12.63 8.32 12.51
N LEU A 268 -11.58 7.52 12.76
CA LEU A 268 -10.96 6.68 11.73
C LEU A 268 -11.92 5.60 11.26
N ASP A 269 -12.64 4.96 12.18
CA ASP A 269 -13.65 3.95 11.86
C ASP A 269 -14.72 4.52 10.93
N LYS A 270 -15.18 5.75 11.19
CA LYS A 270 -16.13 6.46 10.35
C LYS A 270 -15.57 6.74 8.95
N VAL A 271 -14.35 7.28 8.86
CA VAL A 271 -13.73 7.59 7.56
C VAL A 271 -13.57 6.33 6.72
N VAL A 272 -13.12 5.24 7.35
CA VAL A 272 -12.96 3.94 6.69
C VAL A 272 -14.30 3.36 6.24
N GLU A 273 -15.32 3.42 7.08
CA GLU A 273 -16.68 3.01 6.73
C GLU A 273 -17.19 3.81 5.52
N ASP A 274 -17.05 5.14 5.55
CA ASP A 274 -17.56 6.03 4.51
C ASP A 274 -16.94 5.70 3.14
N PHE A 275 -15.60 5.64 3.01
CA PHE A 275 -15.01 5.31 1.72
C PHE A 275 -15.20 3.83 1.32
N ARG A 276 -15.39 2.89 2.28
CA ARG A 276 -15.71 1.49 1.93
C ARG A 276 -17.10 1.43 1.30
N ARG A 277 -18.06 2.19 1.82
CA ARG A 277 -19.42 2.29 1.28
C ARG A 277 -19.43 2.89 -0.12
N GLU A 278 -18.61 3.89 -0.40
CA GLU A 278 -18.48 4.50 -1.74
C GLU A 278 -17.98 3.53 -2.83
N GLN A 279 -17.33 2.44 -2.45
CA GLN A 279 -16.87 1.42 -3.40
C GLN A 279 -17.94 0.35 -3.70
N LEU A 280 -19.00 0.28 -2.89
CA LEU A 280 -20.05 -0.70 -3.05
C LEU A 280 -21.07 -0.26 -4.11
N PRO A 281 -21.65 -1.20 -4.88
CA PRO A 281 -22.67 -0.87 -5.88
C PRO A 281 -23.94 -0.27 -5.25
N ASP A 282 -24.57 0.68 -5.93
CA ASP A 282 -25.78 1.38 -5.47
C ASP A 282 -26.95 0.45 -5.10
N ILE A 283 -27.02 -0.75 -5.70
CA ILE A 283 -28.08 -1.74 -5.42
C ILE A 283 -28.14 -2.19 -3.95
N ILE A 284 -27.09 -1.92 -3.17
CA ILE A 284 -27.03 -2.23 -1.75
C ILE A 284 -27.81 -1.23 -0.88
N PHE A 285 -28.03 0.00 -1.36
CA PHE A 285 -28.65 1.09 -0.61
C PHE A 285 -30.13 1.28 -0.95
#